data_AF-F7ZZB5-F1
#
_entry.id   AF-F7ZZB5-F1
#
_cell.length_a   1.000
_cell.length_b   1.000
_cell.length_c   1.000
_cell.angle_alpha   90.00
_cell.angle_beta   90.00
_cell.angle_gamma   90.00
#
_symmetry.space_group_name_H-M   'P 1'
#
loop_
_entity.id
_entity.type
_entity.pdbx_description
1 polymer ?
#
loop_
_entity_poly.entity_id
_entity_poly.type
_entity_poly.pdbx_seq_one_letter_code
_entity_poly.pdbx_strand_id
1 'polypeptide(L)'
;MAGIGAVLGAAFHWFVVEPSDGELLDAAQRIELTGYTSSTGPGLGGSFAPTLTRASVHWDATSEAPLDAGRVADELAAAGWTVTGTEEVNATVTVRAVDGRTATSVHLAPDRDGGTRASIGVSRHSVAPSLGVCVLVGALVGAVGGVLLGWSGLRRRDVVETTS
;
A
#
# COMPACT_ATOMS: atom_id res chain seq x y z
N MET A 1 19.85 -20.26 9.82
CA MET A 1 19.61 -19.62 8.51
C MET A 1 18.12 -19.37 8.23
N ALA A 2 17.18 -20.23 8.65
CA ALA A 2 15.74 -19.98 8.49
C ALA A 2 15.25 -18.64 9.05
N GLY A 3 15.69 -18.25 10.26
CA GLY A 3 15.35 -16.95 10.85
C GLY A 3 15.84 -15.75 10.03
N ILE A 4 17.04 -15.84 9.43
CA ILE A 4 17.57 -14.81 8.52
C ILE A 4 16.72 -14.75 7.24
N GLY A 5 16.35 -15.91 6.69
CA GLY A 5 15.46 -15.99 5.55
C GLY A 5 14.08 -15.37 5.81
N ALA A 6 13.49 -15.60 6.99
CA ALA A 6 12.23 -14.99 7.40
C ALA A 6 12.33 -13.45 7.47
N VAL A 7 13.41 -12.92 8.05
CA VAL A 7 13.67 -11.47 8.12
C VAL A 7 13.85 -10.87 6.72
N LEU A 8 14.59 -11.54 5.84
CA LEU A 8 14.74 -11.10 4.44
C LEU A 8 13.42 -11.16 3.68
N GLY A 9 12.57 -12.15 3.94
CA GLY A 9 11.22 -12.23 3.38
C GLY A 9 10.33 -11.07 3.84
N ALA A 10 10.39 -10.70 5.12
CA ALA A 10 9.70 -9.52 5.64
C ALA A 10 10.25 -8.22 5.03
N ALA A 11 11.57 -8.09 4.91
CA ALA A 11 12.20 -6.94 4.27
C ALA A 11 11.82 -6.84 2.79
N PHE A 12 11.78 -7.95 2.06
CA PHE A 12 11.32 -7.99 0.67
C PHE A 12 9.87 -7.53 0.54
N HIS A 13 8.97 -8.04 1.39
CA HIS A 13 7.59 -7.57 1.41
C HIS A 13 7.51 -6.06 1.64
N TRP A 14 8.26 -5.56 2.62
CA TRP A 14 8.25 -4.16 3.00
C TRP A 14 8.84 -3.25 1.91
N PHE A 15 10.02 -3.56 1.37
CA PHE A 15 10.77 -2.66 0.48
C PHE A 15 10.50 -2.90 -1.01
N VAL A 16 9.97 -4.07 -1.39
CA VAL A 16 9.76 -4.43 -2.79
C VAL A 16 8.28 -4.59 -3.11
N VAL A 17 7.50 -5.22 -2.24
CA VAL A 17 6.08 -5.52 -2.51
C VAL A 17 5.18 -4.33 -2.18
N GLU A 18 5.39 -3.68 -1.04
CA GLU A 18 4.58 -2.52 -0.65
C GLU A 18 5.05 -1.21 -1.32
N PRO A 19 4.12 -0.31 -1.69
CA PRO A 19 4.47 1.05 -2.08
C PRO A 19 5.27 1.77 -0.99
N SER A 20 6.26 2.55 -1.38
CA SER A 20 6.92 3.52 -0.52
C SER A 20 5.97 4.69 -0.17
N ASP A 21 6.34 5.48 0.83
CA ASP A 21 5.57 6.70 1.18
C ASP A 21 5.63 7.74 0.04
N GLY A 22 6.74 7.79 -0.70
CA GLY A 22 6.87 8.61 -1.91
C GLY A 22 5.91 8.16 -3.01
N GLU A 23 5.83 6.86 -3.30
CA GLU A 23 4.86 6.33 -4.27
C GLU A 23 3.40 6.61 -3.87
N LEU A 24 3.07 6.64 -2.56
CA LEU A 24 1.75 7.04 -2.10
C LEU A 24 1.47 8.53 -2.31
N LEU A 25 2.45 9.40 -2.05
CA LEU A 25 2.33 10.83 -2.30
C LEU A 25 2.20 11.13 -3.79
N ASP A 26 3.01 10.48 -4.64
CA ASP A 26 2.94 10.62 -6.09
C ASP A 26 1.59 10.12 -6.63
N ALA A 27 1.07 9.01 -6.09
CA ALA A 27 -0.27 8.53 -6.43
C ALA A 27 -1.37 9.51 -5.99
N ALA A 28 -1.25 10.09 -4.80
CA ALA A 28 -2.19 11.09 -4.30
C ALA A 28 -2.17 12.38 -5.13
N GLN A 29 -0.99 12.83 -5.58
CA GLN A 29 -0.85 14.02 -6.41
C GLN A 29 -1.47 13.88 -7.81
N ARG A 30 -1.67 12.65 -8.31
CA ARG A 30 -2.39 12.40 -9.56
C ARG A 30 -3.90 12.52 -9.42
N ILE A 31 -4.44 12.56 -8.20
CA ILE A 31 -5.88 12.71 -7.98
C ILE A 31 -6.22 14.20 -8.03
N GLU A 32 -6.63 14.65 -9.21
CA GLU A 32 -7.14 16.00 -9.43
C GLU A 32 -8.66 15.95 -9.61
N LEU A 33 -9.39 16.43 -8.61
CA LEU A 33 -10.84 16.54 -8.68
C LEU A 33 -11.22 17.94 -9.16
N THR A 34 -11.80 18.05 -10.35
CA THR A 34 -12.00 19.36 -10.98
C THR A 34 -13.08 20.15 -10.23
N GLY A 35 -12.80 21.40 -9.88
CA GLY A 35 -13.72 22.24 -9.11
C GLY A 35 -13.69 22.00 -7.60
N TYR A 36 -12.86 21.07 -7.12
CA TYR A 36 -12.54 20.95 -5.71
C TYR A 36 -11.32 21.81 -5.36
N THR A 37 -11.42 22.56 -4.27
CA THR A 37 -10.31 23.32 -3.70
C THR A 37 -9.91 22.67 -2.39
N SER A 38 -8.62 22.35 -2.25
CA SER A 38 -8.08 21.81 -1.01
C SER A 38 -7.41 22.91 -0.19
N SER A 39 -7.67 22.95 1.11
CA SER A 39 -7.02 23.87 2.06
C SER A 39 -5.62 23.41 2.45
N THR A 40 -5.34 22.12 2.33
CA THR A 40 -4.04 21.48 2.59
C THR A 40 -3.84 20.36 1.58
N GLY A 41 -2.74 20.42 0.82
CA GLY A 41 -2.39 19.35 -0.13
C GLY A 41 -2.19 17.97 0.54
N PRO A 42 -2.01 16.92 -0.27
CA PRO A 42 -1.87 15.55 0.22
C PRO A 42 -0.74 15.43 1.25
N GLY A 43 -1.09 14.98 2.46
CA GLY A 43 -0.15 14.79 3.57
C GLY A 43 -0.12 13.35 4.06
N LEU A 44 1.06 12.88 4.50
CA LEU A 44 1.21 11.58 5.15
C LEU A 44 0.67 11.64 6.58
N GLY A 45 -0.23 10.72 6.92
CA GLY A 45 -0.76 10.46 8.25
C GLY A 45 -0.49 9.02 8.69
N GLY A 46 -0.65 8.72 9.98
CA GLY A 46 -0.61 7.34 10.49
C GLY A 46 0.75 6.80 10.92
N SER A 47 1.80 7.64 11.03
CA SER A 47 3.05 7.22 11.66
C SER A 47 2.93 7.28 13.19
N PHE A 48 2.44 6.20 13.81
CA PHE A 48 2.66 5.93 15.23
C PHE A 48 3.58 4.71 15.37
N ALA A 49 4.72 4.91 16.01
CA ALA A 49 5.88 4.03 15.95
C ALA A 49 5.77 2.60 16.56
N PRO A 50 4.73 2.17 17.31
CA PRO A 50 4.66 0.76 17.74
C PRO A 50 3.75 -0.11 16.86
N THR A 51 2.93 0.48 15.99
CA THR A 51 2.00 -0.28 15.15
C THR A 51 2.64 -0.46 13.80
N LEU A 52 2.85 -1.70 13.35
CA LEU A 52 3.37 -2.06 12.03
C LEU A 52 2.53 -1.52 10.83
N THR A 53 1.55 -0.66 11.10
CA THR A 53 0.74 0.08 10.15
C THR A 53 1.58 1.17 9.50
N ARG A 54 1.87 1.03 8.20
CA ARG A 54 2.54 2.09 7.44
C ARG A 54 1.64 3.30 7.21
N ALA A 55 2.27 4.44 6.91
CA ALA A 55 1.60 5.71 6.64
C ALA A 55 0.57 5.62 5.49
N SER A 56 -0.52 6.37 5.60
CA SER A 56 -1.49 6.63 4.52
C SER A 56 -1.47 8.11 4.16
N VAL A 57 -1.96 8.47 2.98
CA VAL A 57 -2.12 9.88 2.58
C VAL A 57 -3.58 10.27 2.73
N HIS A 58 -3.83 11.45 3.29
CA HIS A 58 -5.17 11.98 3.47
C HIS A 58 -5.23 13.48 3.27
N TRP A 59 -6.30 13.96 2.65
CA TRP A 59 -6.62 15.38 2.57
C TRP A 59 -8.10 15.59 2.30
N ASP A 60 -8.57 16.79 2.67
CA ASP A 60 -9.92 17.23 2.40
C ASP A 60 -9.92 18.29 1.28
N ALA A 61 -11.02 18.32 0.53
CA ALA A 61 -11.28 19.33 -0.47
C ALA A 61 -12.77 19.69 -0.49
N THR A 62 -13.11 20.90 -0.93
CA THR A 62 -14.49 21.37 -1.04
C THR A 62 -14.78 21.91 -2.43
N SER A 63 -16.02 21.73 -2.89
CA SER A 63 -16.53 22.24 -4.15
C SER A 63 -17.85 22.94 -3.90
N GLU A 64 -18.12 24.04 -4.63
CA GLU A 64 -19.44 24.68 -4.65
C GLU A 64 -20.46 23.87 -5.48
N ALA A 65 -19.99 22.91 -6.28
CA ALA A 65 -20.85 22.07 -7.08
C ALA A 65 -21.61 21.04 -6.21
N PRO A 66 -22.84 20.66 -6.63
CA PRO A 66 -23.57 19.56 -6.02
C PRO A 66 -22.80 18.24 -6.08
N LEU A 67 -23.17 17.31 -5.19
CA LEU A 67 -22.53 16.01 -5.11
C LEU A 67 -22.71 15.23 -6.41
N ASP A 68 -21.60 14.85 -7.04
CA ASP A 68 -21.57 14.04 -8.26
C ASP A 68 -20.48 12.97 -8.17
N ALA A 69 -20.89 11.78 -7.71
CA ALA A 69 -19.98 10.65 -7.59
C ALA A 69 -19.60 10.02 -8.93
N GLY A 70 -20.44 10.19 -9.97
CA GLY A 70 -20.15 9.68 -11.31
C GLY A 70 -18.98 10.44 -11.92
N ARG A 71 -19.01 11.77 -11.80
CA ARG A 71 -17.90 12.63 -12.21
C ARG A 71 -16.60 12.30 -11.48
N VAL A 72 -16.65 12.12 -10.16
CA VAL A 72 -15.44 11.75 -9.39
C VAL A 72 -14.89 10.39 -9.84
N ALA A 73 -15.75 9.42 -10.14
CA ALA A 73 -15.34 8.14 -10.69
C ALA A 73 -14.66 8.29 -12.07
N ASP A 74 -15.21 9.13 -12.95
CA ASP A 74 -14.64 9.41 -14.27
C ASP A 74 -13.29 10.13 -14.19
N GLU A 75 -13.15 11.09 -13.26
CA GLU A 75 -11.89 11.81 -13.02
C GLU A 75 -10.81 10.87 -12.46
N LEU A 76 -11.17 9.96 -11.55
CA LEU A 76 -10.26 8.89 -11.10
C LEU A 76 -9.84 7.98 -12.25
N ALA A 77 -10.78 7.57 -13.10
CA ALA A 77 -10.49 6.75 -14.27
C ALA A 77 -9.56 7.46 -15.26
N ALA A 78 -9.77 8.75 -15.51
CA ALA A 78 -8.92 9.58 -16.35
C ALA A 78 -7.49 9.73 -15.77
N ALA A 79 -7.35 9.74 -14.45
CA ALA A 79 -6.07 9.73 -13.75
C ALA A 79 -5.38 8.33 -13.72
N GLY A 80 -5.98 7.32 -14.34
CA GLY A 80 -5.43 5.97 -14.45
C GLY A 80 -5.87 4.99 -13.36
N TRP A 81 -6.83 5.37 -12.50
CA TRP A 81 -7.36 4.49 -11.47
C TRP A 81 -8.47 3.59 -11.99
N THR A 82 -8.50 2.34 -11.57
CA THR A 82 -9.61 1.43 -11.83
C THR A 82 -10.65 1.58 -10.73
N VAL A 83 -11.83 2.13 -11.04
CA VAL A 83 -12.93 2.25 -10.09
C VAL A 83 -13.49 0.86 -9.77
N THR A 84 -13.50 0.52 -8.49
CA THR A 84 -13.90 -0.81 -7.98
C THR A 84 -15.30 -0.82 -7.39
N GLY A 85 -15.83 0.35 -7.04
CA GLY A 85 -17.20 0.47 -6.56
C GLY A 85 -17.54 1.87 -6.07
N THR A 86 -18.84 2.12 -6.01
CA THR A 86 -19.44 3.33 -5.44
C THR A 86 -20.54 2.90 -4.47
N GLU A 87 -20.50 3.42 -3.25
CA GLU A 87 -21.41 3.06 -2.17
C GLU A 87 -21.99 4.32 -1.53
N GLU A 88 -23.30 4.37 -1.29
CA GLU A 88 -23.94 5.50 -0.60
C GLU A 88 -24.50 5.06 0.76
N VAL A 89 -24.12 5.79 1.81
CA VAL A 89 -24.59 5.59 3.19
C VAL A 89 -24.86 6.95 3.83
N ASN A 90 -26.08 7.19 4.31
CA ASN A 90 -26.47 8.41 5.03
C ASN A 90 -26.06 9.71 4.31
N ALA A 91 -26.39 9.83 3.02
CA ALA A 91 -26.01 10.95 2.14
C ALA A 91 -24.50 11.15 1.95
N THR A 92 -23.67 10.19 2.37
CA THR A 92 -22.24 10.15 2.04
C THR A 92 -22.02 9.12 0.94
N VAL A 93 -21.41 9.52 -0.16
CA VAL A 93 -21.04 8.61 -1.26
C VAL A 93 -19.55 8.32 -1.19
N THR A 94 -19.18 7.04 -1.19
CA THR A 94 -17.80 6.58 -1.20
C THR A 94 -17.47 5.99 -2.56
N VAL A 95 -16.51 6.58 -3.27
CA VAL A 95 -15.94 6.02 -4.50
C VAL A 95 -14.62 5.35 -4.16
N ARG A 96 -14.46 4.08 -4.52
CA ARG A 96 -13.23 3.30 -4.30
C ARG A 96 -12.56 2.98 -5.62
N ALA A 97 -11.26 3.22 -5.72
CA ALA A 97 -10.49 2.88 -6.91
C ALA A 97 -9.11 2.33 -6.55
N VAL A 98 -8.49 1.62 -7.49
CA VAL A 98 -7.15 1.03 -7.35
C VAL A 98 -6.26 1.40 -8.51
N ASP A 99 -4.99 1.65 -8.21
CA ASP A 99 -3.92 1.79 -9.21
C ASP A 99 -2.74 0.92 -8.78
N GLY A 100 -2.65 -0.26 -9.41
CA GLY A 100 -1.67 -1.29 -9.11
C GLY A 100 -1.65 -1.66 -7.63
N ARG A 101 -0.65 -1.12 -6.91
CA ARG A 101 -0.39 -1.40 -5.49
C ARG A 101 -0.96 -0.36 -4.54
N THR A 102 -1.69 0.61 -5.05
CA THR A 102 -2.32 1.68 -4.27
C THR A 102 -3.83 1.61 -4.41
N ALA A 103 -4.53 1.95 -3.33
CA ALA A 103 -5.97 2.04 -3.26
C ALA A 103 -6.36 3.43 -2.79
N THR A 104 -7.39 4.00 -3.38
CA THR A 104 -7.98 5.26 -2.96
C THR A 104 -9.44 5.10 -2.59
N SER A 105 -9.87 5.90 -1.61
CA SER A 105 -11.26 6.08 -1.24
C SER A 105 -11.56 7.57 -1.18
N VAL A 106 -12.57 8.00 -1.93
CA VAL A 106 -13.08 9.37 -1.91
C VAL A 106 -14.45 9.36 -1.26
N HIS A 107 -14.57 9.99 -0.10
CA HIS A 107 -15.83 10.17 0.61
C HIS A 107 -16.41 11.54 0.29
N LEU A 108 -17.57 11.58 -0.35
CA LEU A 108 -18.29 12.77 -0.77
C LEU A 108 -19.47 12.96 0.17
N ALA A 109 -19.59 14.13 0.79
CA ALA A 109 -20.73 14.49 1.62
C ALA A 109 -21.23 15.90 1.23
N PRO A 110 -22.54 16.17 1.30
CA PRO A 110 -23.08 17.51 1.15
C PRO A 110 -22.44 18.47 2.14
N ASP A 111 -22.09 19.66 1.66
CA ASP A 111 -21.67 20.76 2.52
C ASP A 111 -22.86 21.64 2.91
N ARG A 112 -22.70 22.43 3.97
CA ARG A 112 -23.80 23.26 4.52
C ARG A 112 -24.30 24.33 3.55
N ASP A 113 -23.45 24.76 2.63
CA ASP A 113 -23.73 25.83 1.67
C ASP A 113 -24.28 25.30 0.34
N GLY A 114 -24.66 24.00 0.28
CA GLY A 114 -25.19 23.37 -0.93
C GLY A 114 -24.12 22.80 -1.88
N GLY A 115 -22.84 22.95 -1.51
CA GLY A 115 -21.70 22.33 -2.19
C GLY A 115 -21.41 20.91 -1.72
N THR A 116 -20.19 20.44 -1.97
CA THR A 116 -19.73 19.10 -1.63
C THR A 116 -18.38 19.13 -0.94
N ARG A 117 -18.26 18.41 0.18
CA ARG A 117 -16.99 18.08 0.81
C ARG A 117 -16.51 16.72 0.34
N ALA A 118 -15.27 16.65 -0.13
CA ALA A 118 -14.57 15.42 -0.44
C ALA A 118 -13.50 15.18 0.62
N SER A 119 -13.42 13.96 1.12
CA SER A 119 -12.36 13.48 1.98
C SER A 119 -11.66 12.32 1.27
N ILE A 120 -10.40 12.53 0.88
CA ILE A 120 -9.67 11.64 0.00
C ILE A 120 -8.62 10.90 0.81
N GLY A 121 -8.63 9.57 0.72
CA GLY A 121 -7.61 8.69 1.30
C GLY A 121 -6.87 7.94 0.20
N VAL A 122 -5.55 7.84 0.31
CA VAL A 122 -4.72 6.94 -0.50
C VAL A 122 -3.92 6.04 0.44
N SER A 123 -3.96 4.75 0.17
CA SER A 123 -3.38 3.71 0.99
C SER A 123 -2.75 2.62 0.12
N ARG A 124 -1.97 1.74 0.75
CA ARG A 124 -1.42 0.57 0.07
C ARG A 124 -2.54 -0.43 -0.17
N HIS A 125 -2.72 -0.82 -1.42
CA HIS A 125 -3.57 -1.94 -1.76
C HIS A 125 -2.82 -3.24 -1.42
N SER A 126 -3.49 -4.18 -0.78
CA SER A 126 -2.92 -5.49 -0.50
C SER A 126 -2.77 -6.28 -1.80
N VAL A 127 -1.60 -6.19 -2.42
CA VAL A 127 -1.26 -7.02 -3.60
C VAL A 127 -0.43 -8.21 -3.15
N ALA A 128 -0.72 -9.39 -3.70
CA ALA A 128 0.08 -10.57 -3.46
C ALA A 128 1.53 -10.35 -3.95
N PRO A 129 2.54 -10.94 -3.29
CA PRO A 129 2.43 -11.88 -2.18
C PRO A 129 2.23 -11.20 -0.81
N SER A 130 1.38 -11.77 0.05
CA SER A 130 1.20 -11.26 1.42
C SER A 130 2.45 -11.44 2.27
N LEU A 131 2.57 -10.66 3.35
CA LEU A 131 3.72 -10.71 4.28
C LEU A 131 3.98 -12.14 4.77
N GLY A 132 2.93 -12.86 5.15
CA GLY A 132 3.03 -14.24 5.61
C GLY A 132 3.62 -15.17 4.55
N VAL A 133 3.23 -15.01 3.29
CA VAL A 133 3.80 -15.78 2.17
C VAL A 133 5.27 -15.44 1.98
N CYS A 134 5.63 -14.15 1.98
CA CYS A 134 7.03 -13.73 1.83
C CYS A 134 7.93 -14.26 2.96
N VAL A 135 7.45 -14.17 4.20
CA VAL A 135 8.16 -14.68 5.39
C VAL A 135 8.34 -16.18 5.31
N LEU A 136 7.30 -16.92 4.95
CA LEU A 136 7.34 -18.38 4.87
C LEU A 136 8.28 -18.86 3.76
N VAL A 137 8.21 -18.26 2.58
CA VAL A 137 9.13 -18.55 1.47
C VAL A 137 10.57 -18.21 1.86
N GLY A 138 10.79 -17.03 2.44
CA GLY A 138 12.11 -16.63 2.94
C GLY A 138 12.67 -17.62 3.96
N ALA A 139 11.86 -18.05 4.92
CA ALA A 139 12.25 -19.03 5.93
C ALA A 139 12.66 -20.38 5.32
N LEU A 140 11.88 -20.88 4.33
CA LEU A 140 12.16 -22.12 3.62
C LEU A 140 13.48 -22.04 2.85
N VAL A 141 13.71 -20.96 2.09
CA VAL A 141 14.96 -20.74 1.37
C VAL A 141 16.14 -20.67 2.34
N GLY A 142 15.99 -19.96 3.46
CA GLY A 142 17.00 -19.88 4.50
C GLY A 142 17.32 -21.25 5.13
N ALA A 143 16.30 -22.08 5.37
CA ALA A 143 16.51 -23.44 5.90
C ALA A 143 17.32 -24.31 4.94
N VAL A 144 16.95 -24.34 3.66
CA VAL A 144 17.64 -25.12 2.62
C VAL A 144 19.09 -24.67 2.46
N GLY A 145 19.34 -23.36 2.38
CA GLY A 145 20.69 -22.81 2.29
C GLY A 145 21.55 -23.17 3.50
N GLY A 146 20.97 -23.16 4.70
CA GLY A 146 21.66 -23.58 5.93
C GLY A 146 22.07 -25.06 5.92
N VAL A 147 21.20 -25.94 5.44
CA VAL A 147 21.49 -27.39 5.33
C VAL A 147 22.63 -27.63 4.34
N LEU A 148 22.58 -27.01 3.16
CA LEU A 148 23.61 -27.17 2.12
C LEU A 148 24.98 -26.68 2.58
N LEU A 149 25.04 -25.51 3.24
CA LEU A 149 26.29 -24.98 3.79
C LEU A 149 26.84 -25.88 4.91
N GLY A 150 25.98 -26.38 5.80
CA GLY A 150 26.37 -27.33 6.85
C GLY A 150 26.96 -28.62 6.30
N TRP A 151 26.32 -29.21 5.28
CA TRP A 151 26.82 -30.42 4.60
C TRP A 151 28.15 -30.19 3.87
N SER A 152 28.32 -29.03 3.24
CA SER A 152 29.58 -28.70 2.57
C SER A 152 30.75 -28.52 3.56
N GLY A 153 30.47 -28.03 4.77
CA GLY A 153 31.45 -27.91 5.85
C GLY A 153 31.86 -29.24 6.45
N LEU A 154 30.92 -30.18 6.60
CA LEU A 154 31.19 -31.54 7.07
C LEU A 154 32.05 -32.32 6.07
N ARG A 155 31.69 -32.33 4.77
CA ARG A 155 32.50 -33.00 3.74
C ARG A 155 33.94 -32.49 3.62
N ARG A 156 34.19 -31.22 3.94
CA ARG A 156 35.57 -30.68 3.93
C ARG A 156 36.40 -31.14 5.13
N ARG A 157 35.78 -31.52 6.25
CA ARG A 157 36.51 -32.01 7.43
C ARG A 157 36.96 -33.46 7.28
N ASP A 158 36.10 -34.31 6.72
CA ASP A 158 36.41 -35.73 6.51
C ASP A 158 37.59 -35.96 5.55
N VAL A 159 37.78 -35.04 4.59
CA VAL A 159 38.91 -35.09 3.63
C VAL A 159 40.24 -34.68 4.28
N VAL A 160 40.22 -33.91 5.36
CA VAL A 160 41.46 -33.45 6.03
C VAL A 160 41.96 -34.49 7.04
N GLU A 161 41.08 -35.23 7.71
CA GLU A 161 41.45 -36.26 8.69
C GLU A 161 41.91 -37.59 8.08
N THR A 162 41.67 -37.83 6.78
CA THR A 162 42.10 -39.07 6.09
C THR A 162 43.48 -38.96 5.44
N THR A 163 44.13 -37.80 5.50
CA THR A 163 45.46 -37.54 4.90
C THR A 163 46.59 -37.36 5.91
N SER A 164 46.37 -37.63 7.20
CA SER A 164 47.41 -37.57 8.25
C SER A 164 47.94 -38.94 8.65
#